data_AF-A0AAW0GD48-F1
#
_entry.id   AF-A0AAW0GD48-F1
#
_cell.length_a   1.000
_cell.length_b   1.000
_cell.length_c   1.000
_cell.angle_alpha   90.00
_cell.angle_beta   90.00
_cell.angle_gamma   90.00
#
_symmetry.space_group_name_H-M   'P 1'
#
loop_
_entity.id
_entity.type
_entity.pdbx_description
1 polymer ?
#
loop_
_entity_poly.entity_id
_entity_poly.type
_entity_poly.pdbx_seq_one_letter_code
_entity_poly.pdbx_strand_id
1 'polypeptide(L)'
;MRVNVLLLSSLLPVAFAYSNTHPVIAWASHHNPSLQAAPSSDILEKILLSDDACNHDAIVLVDQPGLYASDLRVLSPYSSLSSSINSAPSSIQLPYVPMKRENPFPDFAEVISRKCGSKIVHTTPGGLSGSVEQNGGKHVVCMNMPPLSEHKGSDRKNLLSEHESQLSADFEALSFIFPNHLVVYAGRPYTHSLYSRQDHPESAPHNGTALPEGGILKRYQLLTPGLILSLLVAFFVLVPIILGGINALASIKNPIRVDNAKFNAAEKKNQ
;
A
#
# COMPACT_ATOMS: atom_id res chain seq x y z
N MET A 1 15.66 -5.64 -42.49
CA MET A 1 15.43 -4.61 -41.45
C MET A 1 15.30 -5.35 -40.12
N ARG A 2 16.38 -5.41 -39.33
CA ARG A 2 16.45 -6.17 -38.08
C ARG A 2 15.77 -5.35 -36.98
N VAL A 3 14.55 -5.71 -36.63
CA VAL A 3 13.79 -5.06 -35.57
C VAL A 3 14.35 -5.53 -34.21
N ASN A 4 14.74 -4.57 -33.38
CA ASN A 4 15.20 -4.76 -32.01
C ASN A 4 14.09 -5.38 -31.15
N VAL A 5 14.10 -6.71 -30.99
CA VAL A 5 13.17 -7.46 -30.12
C VAL A 5 13.56 -7.38 -28.63
N LEU A 6 14.68 -6.72 -28.29
CA LEU A 6 15.25 -6.73 -26.92
C LEU A 6 14.65 -5.71 -25.93
N LEU A 7 13.63 -4.92 -26.30
CA LEU A 7 13.10 -3.85 -25.44
C LEU A 7 11.80 -4.19 -24.69
N LEU A 8 11.20 -5.36 -24.89
CA LEU A 8 9.92 -5.72 -24.25
C LEU A 8 10.03 -6.44 -22.89
N SER A 9 11.23 -6.81 -22.44
CA SER A 9 11.40 -7.61 -21.20
C SER A 9 11.60 -6.80 -19.92
N SER A 10 11.67 -5.46 -19.96
CA SER A 10 11.97 -4.63 -18.78
C SER A 10 10.77 -4.02 -18.05
N LEU A 11 9.54 -4.21 -18.55
CA LEU A 11 8.33 -3.56 -17.99
C LEU A 11 7.50 -4.46 -17.04
N LEU A 12 7.92 -5.70 -16.79
CA LEU A 12 7.19 -6.67 -15.97
C LEU A 12 7.25 -6.48 -14.43
N PRO A 13 8.21 -5.76 -13.79
CA PRO A 13 8.28 -5.81 -12.32
C PRO A 13 7.46 -4.75 -11.58
N VAL A 14 6.63 -3.94 -12.24
CA VAL A 14 5.90 -2.84 -11.55
C VAL A 14 4.60 -3.30 -10.87
N ALA A 15 4.11 -4.52 -11.17
CA ALA A 15 2.81 -4.99 -10.66
C ALA A 15 2.86 -5.60 -9.24
N PHE A 16 4.04 -6.04 -8.76
CA PHE A 16 4.18 -6.75 -7.48
C PHE A 16 4.67 -5.88 -6.32
N ALA A 17 5.01 -4.61 -6.56
CA ALA A 17 5.66 -3.75 -5.57
C ALA A 17 4.85 -3.49 -4.28
N TYR A 18 3.54 -3.79 -4.26
CA TYR A 18 2.64 -3.51 -3.13
C TYR A 18 2.07 -4.75 -2.44
N SER A 19 2.38 -5.96 -2.95
CA SER A 19 1.81 -7.23 -2.48
C SER A 19 2.10 -7.52 -1.01
N ASN A 20 3.28 -7.12 -0.52
CA ASN A 20 3.75 -7.40 0.84
C ASN A 20 3.97 -6.11 1.64
N THR A 21 2.97 -5.25 1.64
CA THR A 21 3.01 -3.96 2.36
C THR A 21 1.82 -3.80 3.29
N HIS A 22 2.04 -3.09 4.40
CA HIS A 22 1.02 -2.78 5.38
C HIS A 22 1.03 -1.28 5.68
N PRO A 23 -0.12 -0.70 6.07
CA PRO A 23 -0.16 0.69 6.45
C PRO A 23 0.38 0.88 7.87
N VAL A 24 1.10 1.99 8.08
CA VAL A 24 1.48 2.48 9.40
C VAL A 24 1.06 3.94 9.49
N ILE A 25 0.33 4.29 10.54
CA ILE A 25 0.00 5.67 10.88
C ILE A 25 0.57 5.93 12.26
N ALA A 26 1.24 7.06 12.43
CA ALA A 26 1.66 7.50 13.75
C ALA A 26 1.28 8.97 13.96
N TRP A 27 0.84 9.32 15.16
CA TRP A 27 0.54 10.68 15.55
C TRP A 27 0.85 10.91 17.02
N ALA A 28 1.24 12.12 17.36
CA ALA A 28 1.54 12.53 18.71
C ALA A 28 0.64 13.69 19.13
N SER A 29 0.25 13.71 20.41
CA SER A 29 -0.54 14.82 20.97
C SER A 29 0.28 16.11 21.12
N HIS A 30 1.60 15.99 21.11
CA HIS A 30 2.56 17.10 21.18
C HIS A 30 3.55 17.03 20.02
N HIS A 31 4.29 18.11 19.80
CA HIS A 31 5.29 18.19 18.73
C HIS A 31 6.34 17.07 18.86
N ASN A 32 6.48 16.25 17.80
CA ASN A 32 7.47 15.19 17.74
C ASN A 32 8.26 15.29 16.41
N PRO A 33 9.54 15.73 16.45
CA PRO A 33 10.38 15.89 15.26
C PRO A 33 10.56 14.59 14.47
N SER A 34 10.60 13.44 15.15
CA SER A 34 10.79 12.13 14.52
C SER A 34 9.66 11.75 13.56
N LEU A 35 8.45 12.32 13.74
CA LEU A 35 7.31 12.10 12.83
C LEU A 35 7.34 12.99 11.59
N GLN A 36 8.16 14.05 11.56
CA GLN A 36 8.31 14.94 10.40
C GLN A 36 9.46 14.50 9.47
N ALA A 37 10.22 13.48 9.87
CA ALA A 37 11.32 12.96 9.08
C ALA A 37 10.83 12.33 7.77
N ALA A 38 11.67 12.41 6.73
CA ALA A 38 11.36 11.83 5.43
C ALA A 38 11.09 10.31 5.54
N PRO A 39 10.07 9.79 4.84
CA PRO A 39 9.72 8.38 4.90
C PRO A 39 10.88 7.50 4.41
N SER A 40 11.27 6.52 5.22
CA SER A 40 12.32 5.55 4.91
C SER A 40 11.87 4.13 5.26
N SER A 41 12.57 3.11 4.77
CA SER A 41 12.24 1.70 5.06
C SER A 41 12.22 1.35 6.55
N ASP A 42 12.99 2.09 7.34
CA ASP A 42 13.20 1.88 8.79
C ASP A 42 12.56 3.00 9.60
N ILE A 43 11.57 3.69 9.02
CA ILE A 43 10.90 4.83 9.64
C ILE A 43 10.24 4.45 10.98
N LEU A 44 9.65 3.25 11.07
CA LEU A 44 9.02 2.78 12.31
C LEU A 44 10.06 2.63 13.44
N GLU A 45 11.21 2.04 13.11
CA GLU A 45 12.33 1.90 14.04
C GLU A 45 12.87 3.26 14.46
N LYS A 46 13.01 4.20 13.51
CA LYS A 46 13.44 5.57 13.80
C LYS A 46 12.46 6.32 14.70
N ILE A 47 11.15 6.17 14.49
CA ILE A 47 10.13 6.84 15.29
C ILE A 47 10.11 6.29 16.72
N LEU A 48 10.17 4.97 16.86
CA LEU A 48 10.00 4.29 18.15
C LEU A 48 11.29 4.27 18.98
N LEU A 49 12.46 4.21 18.35
CA LEU A 49 13.75 4.14 19.02
C LEU A 49 14.47 5.50 19.10
N SER A 50 13.86 6.60 18.63
CA SER A 50 14.42 7.94 18.84
C SER A 50 14.38 8.34 20.32
N ASP A 51 15.16 9.35 20.69
CA ASP A 51 15.09 9.92 22.04
C ASP A 51 13.79 10.72 22.24
N ASP A 52 13.21 11.24 21.14
CA ASP A 52 11.93 11.94 21.15
C ASP A 52 10.78 11.04 21.63
N ALA A 53 10.83 9.74 21.35
CA ALA A 53 9.82 8.79 21.82
C ALA A 53 9.70 8.80 23.35
N CYS A 54 10.83 8.91 24.06
CA CYS A 54 10.85 8.92 25.52
C CYS A 54 10.33 10.25 26.12
N ASN A 55 10.06 11.28 25.31
CA ASN A 55 9.44 12.52 25.79
C ASN A 55 7.94 12.38 26.04
N HIS A 56 7.31 11.28 25.62
CA HIS A 56 5.90 11.01 25.85
C HIS A 56 5.68 10.22 27.14
N ASP A 57 4.55 10.48 27.80
CA ASP A 57 4.14 9.77 29.03
C ASP A 57 3.51 8.42 28.69
N ALA A 58 2.91 8.30 27.51
CA ALA A 58 2.42 7.04 26.97
C ALA A 58 2.81 6.86 25.50
N ILE A 59 3.23 5.64 25.16
CA ILE A 59 3.45 5.19 23.79
C ILE A 59 2.48 4.05 23.53
N VAL A 60 1.59 4.22 22.56
CA VAL A 60 0.51 3.28 22.24
C VAL A 60 0.85 2.58 20.93
N LEU A 61 0.96 1.27 20.97
CA LEU A 61 1.26 0.41 19.82
C LEU A 61 0.01 -0.40 19.51
N VAL A 62 -0.70 -0.05 18.44
CA VAL A 62 -1.95 -0.69 18.02
C VAL A 62 -1.68 -1.56 16.79
N ASP A 63 -1.77 -2.88 16.96
CA ASP A 63 -1.62 -3.86 15.88
C ASP A 63 -2.98 -4.33 15.38
N GLN A 64 -3.25 -4.18 14.08
CA GLN A 64 -4.49 -4.64 13.47
C GLN A 64 -4.30 -5.63 12.31
N PRO A 65 -4.59 -6.91 12.55
CA PRO A 65 -4.51 -7.93 11.52
C PRO A 65 -5.49 -7.71 10.37
N GLY A 66 -4.96 -7.85 9.16
CA GLY A 66 -5.68 -7.70 7.91
C GLY A 66 -6.02 -6.26 7.56
N LEU A 67 -5.50 -5.22 8.23
CA LEU A 67 -5.70 -3.82 7.84
C LEU A 67 -4.85 -3.45 6.63
N TYR A 68 -5.48 -2.83 5.62
CA TYR A 68 -4.83 -2.35 4.39
C TYR A 68 -4.98 -0.84 4.24
N ALA A 69 -4.11 -0.25 3.40
CA ALA A 69 -4.17 1.17 3.07
C ALA A 69 -5.51 1.61 2.46
N SER A 70 -6.20 0.71 1.76
CA SER A 70 -7.54 0.98 1.21
C SER A 70 -8.59 1.22 2.29
N ASP A 71 -8.48 0.56 3.44
CA ASP A 71 -9.44 0.69 4.53
C ASP A 71 -9.35 2.06 5.18
N LEU A 72 -8.10 2.50 5.41
CA LEU A 72 -7.80 3.82 5.96
C LEU A 72 -8.27 4.96 5.06
N ARG A 73 -8.29 4.76 3.73
CA ARG A 73 -8.82 5.74 2.77
C ARG A 73 -10.35 5.82 2.77
N VAL A 74 -11.03 4.77 3.22
CA VAL A 74 -12.50 4.68 3.26
C VAL A 74 -13.04 5.15 4.63
N LEU A 75 -12.16 5.42 5.59
CA LEU A 75 -12.54 6.02 6.86
C LEU A 75 -13.33 7.31 6.63
N SER A 76 -14.38 7.49 7.44
CA SER A 76 -15.17 8.72 7.44
C SER A 76 -14.26 9.88 7.84
N PRO A 77 -14.25 11.02 7.14
CA PRO A 77 -13.49 12.19 7.56
C PRO A 77 -13.98 12.74 8.91
N TYR A 78 -15.19 12.37 9.33
CA TYR A 78 -15.79 12.72 10.62
C TYR A 78 -15.61 11.64 11.70
N SER A 79 -14.87 10.57 11.39
CA SER A 79 -14.51 9.56 12.40
C SER A 79 -13.57 10.17 13.45
N SER A 80 -13.67 9.71 14.68
CA SER A 80 -12.81 10.17 15.78
C SER A 80 -11.34 9.91 15.45
N LEU A 81 -11.04 8.74 14.88
CA LEU A 81 -9.69 8.41 14.43
C LEU A 81 -9.16 9.42 13.39
N SER A 82 -9.96 9.76 12.38
CA SER A 82 -9.54 10.75 11.38
C SER A 82 -9.37 12.14 12.01
N SER A 83 -10.25 12.51 12.95
CA SER A 83 -10.14 13.76 13.69
C SER A 83 -8.85 13.81 14.51
N SER A 84 -8.51 12.74 15.26
CA SER A 84 -7.29 12.65 16.06
C SER A 84 -6.03 12.75 15.21
N ILE A 85 -5.99 12.07 14.05
CA ILE A 85 -4.84 12.12 13.15
C ILE A 85 -4.66 13.52 12.52
N ASN A 86 -5.76 14.16 12.12
CA ASN A 86 -5.73 15.45 11.42
C ASN A 86 -5.53 16.63 12.37
N SER A 87 -5.95 16.51 13.64
CA SER A 87 -5.78 17.55 14.65
C SER A 87 -4.45 17.44 15.42
N ALA A 88 -3.75 16.31 15.31
CA ALA A 88 -2.47 16.09 15.97
C ALA A 88 -1.39 17.08 15.49
N PRO A 89 -0.62 17.70 16.39
CA PRO A 89 0.49 18.59 16.03
C PRO A 89 1.59 17.93 15.19
N SER A 90 1.71 16.60 15.25
CA SER A 90 2.68 15.85 14.45
C SER A 90 2.07 14.50 14.10
N SER A 91 1.95 14.22 12.81
CA SER A 91 1.43 12.95 12.30
C SER A 91 2.11 12.54 10.99
N ILE A 92 2.19 11.23 10.75
CA ILE A 92 2.72 10.63 9.54
C ILE A 92 1.84 9.46 9.12
N GLN A 93 1.59 9.35 7.82
CA GLN A 93 0.82 8.26 7.22
C GLN A 93 1.65 7.57 6.16
N LEU A 94 1.91 6.29 6.37
CA LEU A 94 2.75 5.44 5.53
C LEU A 94 1.88 4.31 4.99
N PRO A 95 1.21 4.49 3.85
CA PRO A 95 0.26 3.50 3.35
C PRO A 95 0.92 2.17 2.97
N TYR A 96 2.21 2.17 2.64
CA TYR A 96 2.91 1.01 2.10
C TYR A 96 4.27 0.84 2.76
N VAL A 97 4.30 0.20 3.93
CA VAL A 97 5.53 -0.19 4.62
C VAL A 97 5.84 -1.65 4.28
N PRO A 98 7.05 -1.96 3.74
CA PRO A 98 7.45 -3.34 3.48
C PRO A 98 7.50 -4.16 4.76
N MET A 99 6.97 -5.37 4.69
CA MET A 99 7.02 -6.29 5.82
C MET A 99 8.42 -6.90 5.96
N LYS A 100 9.08 -6.65 7.09
CA LYS A 100 10.34 -7.34 7.47
C LYS A 100 10.13 -8.49 8.46
N ARG A 101 9.07 -8.40 9.29
CA ARG A 101 8.70 -9.36 10.34
C ARG A 101 7.17 -9.39 10.54
N GLU A 102 6.64 -10.45 11.17
CA GLU A 102 5.19 -10.64 11.38
C GLU A 102 4.53 -9.61 12.30
N ASN A 103 5.16 -9.26 13.43
CA ASN A 103 4.74 -8.17 14.30
C ASN A 103 5.96 -7.66 15.07
N PRO A 104 6.43 -6.42 14.83
CA PRO A 104 7.62 -5.90 15.50
C PRO A 104 7.32 -5.24 16.86
N PHE A 105 6.05 -5.07 17.24
CA PHE A 105 5.68 -4.32 18.44
C PHE A 105 6.06 -4.96 19.77
N PRO A 106 6.02 -6.29 19.97
CA PRO A 106 6.52 -6.87 21.22
C PRO A 106 8.00 -6.55 21.45
N ASP A 107 8.84 -6.70 20.42
CA ASP A 107 10.27 -6.38 20.46
C ASP A 107 10.47 -4.88 20.77
N PHE A 108 9.75 -4.01 20.05
CA PHE A 108 9.83 -2.57 20.27
C PHE A 108 9.36 -2.17 21.67
N ALA A 109 8.28 -2.76 22.18
CA ALA A 109 7.76 -2.46 23.50
C ALA A 109 8.78 -2.76 24.59
N GLU A 110 9.49 -3.89 24.49
CA GLU A 110 10.55 -4.25 25.42
C GLU A 110 11.73 -3.26 25.36
N VAL A 111 12.16 -2.91 24.15
CA VAL A 111 13.28 -1.97 23.95
C VAL A 111 12.91 -0.57 24.47
N ILE A 112 11.73 -0.06 24.14
CA ILE A 112 11.21 1.24 24.58
C ILE A 112 11.04 1.25 26.10
N SER A 113 10.46 0.20 26.68
CA SER A 113 10.28 0.08 28.14
C SER A 113 11.62 0.21 28.86
N ARG A 114 12.64 -0.52 28.41
CA ARG A 114 13.99 -0.46 28.97
C ARG A 114 14.64 0.89 28.76
N LYS A 115 14.49 1.49 27.57
CA LYS A 115 15.11 2.77 27.20
C LYS A 115 14.50 3.95 27.96
N CYS A 116 13.18 4.00 28.02
CA CYS A 116 12.43 5.15 28.55
C CYS A 116 12.02 4.98 30.03
N GLY A 117 12.27 3.82 30.64
CA GLY A 117 11.82 3.50 32.00
C GLY A 117 10.31 3.33 32.10
N SER A 118 9.67 2.88 31.02
CA SER A 118 8.22 2.77 30.91
C SER A 118 7.72 1.37 31.29
N LYS A 119 6.51 1.26 31.83
CA LYS A 119 5.84 -0.03 32.10
C LYS A 119 5.07 -0.52 30.87
N ILE A 120 5.24 -1.78 30.51
CA ILE A 120 4.47 -2.39 29.40
C ILE A 120 3.10 -2.81 29.93
N VAL A 121 2.04 -2.42 29.21
CA VAL A 121 0.66 -2.81 29.49
C VAL A 121 0.07 -3.41 28.22
N HIS A 122 -0.50 -4.60 28.34
CA HIS A 122 -1.23 -5.23 27.24
C HIS A 122 -2.72 -5.03 27.43
N THR A 123 -3.42 -4.56 26.40
CA THR A 123 -4.87 -4.34 26.45
C THR A 123 -5.54 -4.80 25.16
N THR A 124 -6.82 -5.11 25.25
CA THR A 124 -7.72 -5.21 24.10
C THR A 124 -8.46 -3.88 23.92
N PRO A 125 -9.07 -3.65 22.76
CA PRO A 125 -9.92 -2.48 22.53
C PRO A 125 -11.08 -2.44 23.53
N GLY A 126 -11.38 -1.25 24.04
CA GLY A 126 -12.35 -0.99 25.11
C GLY A 126 -11.88 -1.36 26.52
N GLY A 127 -10.64 -1.85 26.68
CA GLY A 127 -10.09 -2.36 27.94
C GLY A 127 -9.16 -1.39 28.69
N LEU A 128 -8.93 -0.19 28.16
CA LEU A 128 -7.87 0.69 28.65
C LEU A 128 -8.13 1.19 30.09
N SER A 129 -9.39 1.54 30.41
CA SER A 129 -9.76 2.10 31.71
C SER A 129 -9.53 1.16 32.91
N GLY A 130 -9.41 -0.15 32.67
CA GLY A 130 -9.16 -1.14 33.73
C GLY A 130 -7.70 -1.59 33.84
N SER A 131 -6.88 -1.35 32.82
CA SER A 131 -5.54 -1.96 32.69
C SER A 131 -4.40 -0.99 33.02
N VAL A 132 -4.67 0.32 33.02
CA VAL A 132 -3.67 1.35 33.28
C VAL A 132 -3.81 1.88 34.70
N GLU A 133 -2.83 1.60 35.55
CA GLU A 133 -2.73 2.24 36.85
C GLU A 133 -2.35 3.72 36.69
N GLN A 134 -3.10 4.62 37.32
CA GLN A 134 -2.80 6.07 37.35
C GLN A 134 -1.56 6.43 38.18
N ASN A 135 -0.79 5.44 38.63
CA ASN A 135 0.42 5.62 39.44
C ASN A 135 1.58 6.14 38.59
N GLY A 136 1.49 7.40 38.16
CA GLY A 136 2.60 8.35 37.91
C GLY A 136 3.78 7.93 37.03
N GLY A 137 3.67 6.84 36.25
CA GLY A 137 4.77 6.30 35.44
C GLY A 137 4.54 6.48 33.95
N LYS A 138 5.61 6.32 33.17
CA LYS A 138 5.52 6.22 31.71
C LYS A 138 5.02 4.83 31.32
N HIS A 139 4.23 4.74 30.26
CA HIS A 139 3.62 3.49 29.83
C HIS A 139 3.87 3.20 28.35
N VAL A 140 4.06 1.91 28.03
CA VAL A 140 3.97 1.39 26.66
C VAL A 140 2.73 0.51 26.59
N VAL A 141 1.69 1.01 25.94
CA VAL A 141 0.41 0.33 25.82
C VAL A 141 0.39 -0.45 24.51
N CYS A 142 0.41 -1.78 24.59
CA CYS A 142 0.31 -2.66 23.43
C CYS A 142 -1.14 -3.11 23.29
N MET A 143 -1.77 -2.74 22.17
CA MET A 143 -3.17 -3.06 21.87
C MET A 143 -3.25 -3.98 20.66
N ASN A 144 -3.88 -5.13 20.85
CA ASN A 144 -4.11 -6.10 19.79
C ASN A 144 -5.56 -6.01 19.32
N MET A 145 -5.76 -5.57 18.08
CA MET A 145 -7.09 -5.47 17.47
C MET A 145 -7.56 -6.83 16.90
N PRO A 146 -8.87 -7.08 16.84
CA PRO A 146 -9.41 -8.23 16.12
C PRO A 146 -9.10 -8.16 14.59
N PRO A 147 -8.97 -9.31 13.91
CA PRO A 147 -8.66 -9.37 12.48
C PRO A 147 -9.82 -8.87 11.60
N LEU A 148 -9.50 -8.22 10.47
CA LEU A 148 -10.49 -7.75 9.48
C LEU A 148 -10.71 -8.71 8.29
N SER A 149 -9.89 -9.74 8.13
CA SER A 149 -9.67 -10.49 6.89
C SER A 149 -10.80 -11.41 6.43
N GLU A 150 -11.74 -11.76 7.30
CA GLU A 150 -12.86 -12.64 6.94
C GLU A 150 -13.95 -11.92 6.15
N HIS A 151 -13.95 -10.58 6.17
CA HIS A 151 -15.05 -9.75 5.68
C HIS A 151 -14.67 -9.01 4.40
N LYS A 152 -15.60 -8.87 3.44
CA LYS A 152 -15.41 -8.15 2.17
C LYS A 152 -16.41 -7.00 2.05
N GLY A 153 -16.05 -5.97 1.28
CA GLY A 153 -16.98 -4.91 0.89
C GLY A 153 -17.61 -4.15 2.06
N SER A 154 -18.94 -4.11 2.11
CA SER A 154 -19.72 -3.42 3.15
C SER A 154 -19.48 -3.96 4.55
N ASP A 155 -19.37 -5.29 4.68
CA ASP A 155 -19.25 -5.93 5.99
C ASP A 155 -17.91 -5.57 6.63
N ARG A 156 -16.86 -5.53 5.80
CA ARG A 156 -15.54 -5.08 6.19
C ARG A 156 -15.55 -3.61 6.64
N LYS A 157 -16.27 -2.75 5.92
CA LYS A 157 -16.41 -1.33 6.26
C LYS A 157 -17.15 -1.15 7.60
N ASN A 158 -18.23 -1.91 7.82
CA ASN A 158 -18.99 -1.86 9.06
C ASN A 158 -18.15 -2.34 10.24
N LEU A 159 -17.42 -3.44 10.08
CA LEU A 159 -16.51 -3.97 11.10
C LEU A 159 -15.38 -2.98 11.43
N LEU A 160 -14.79 -2.34 10.41
CA LEU A 160 -13.80 -1.29 10.65
C LEU A 160 -14.39 -0.11 11.43
N SER A 161 -15.63 0.28 11.13
CA SER A 161 -16.34 1.34 11.86
C SER A 161 -16.60 0.96 13.31
N GLU A 162 -16.93 -0.30 13.58
CA GLU A 162 -17.10 -0.82 14.94
C GLU A 162 -15.78 -0.78 15.72
N HIS A 163 -14.70 -1.30 15.14
CA HIS A 163 -13.35 -1.24 15.72
C HIS A 163 -12.90 0.21 15.97
N GLU A 164 -13.23 1.13 15.08
CA GLU A 164 -12.92 2.55 15.23
C GLU A 164 -13.69 3.18 16.39
N SER A 165 -14.96 2.82 16.60
CA SER A 165 -15.73 3.30 17.76
C SER A 165 -15.14 2.83 19.10
N GLN A 166 -14.63 1.60 19.16
CA GLN A 166 -13.95 1.07 20.36
C GLN A 166 -12.63 1.81 20.61
N LEU A 167 -11.82 1.99 19.56
CA LEU A 167 -10.58 2.75 19.63
C LEU A 167 -10.81 4.21 20.03
N SER A 168 -11.90 4.83 19.57
CA SER A 168 -12.25 6.20 19.94
C SER A 168 -12.40 6.35 21.44
N ALA A 169 -13.13 5.43 22.09
CA ALA A 169 -13.32 5.47 23.53
C ALA A 169 -11.99 5.27 24.29
N ASP A 170 -11.14 4.36 23.82
CA ASP A 170 -9.81 4.15 24.41
C ASP A 170 -8.91 5.38 24.23
N PHE A 171 -8.89 6.02 23.07
CA PHE A 171 -8.05 7.20 22.84
C PHE A 171 -8.55 8.43 23.59
N GLU A 172 -9.85 8.57 23.81
CA GLU A 172 -10.41 9.60 24.69
C GLU A 172 -9.98 9.37 26.14
N ALA A 173 -10.13 8.15 26.66
CA ALA A 173 -9.64 7.78 27.99
C ALA A 173 -8.12 7.97 28.10
N LEU A 174 -7.38 7.61 27.06
CA LEU A 174 -5.93 7.78 27.01
C LEU A 174 -5.53 9.25 27.04
N SER A 175 -6.22 10.11 26.30
CA SER A 175 -5.95 11.55 26.29
C SER A 175 -6.21 12.20 27.65
N PHE A 176 -7.17 11.65 28.40
CA PHE A 176 -7.45 12.08 29.77
C PHE A 176 -6.37 11.61 30.76
N ILE A 177 -5.91 10.35 30.66
CA ILE A 177 -4.90 9.79 31.57
C ILE A 177 -3.48 10.29 31.23
N PHE A 178 -3.15 10.38 29.94
CA PHE A 178 -1.85 10.77 29.40
C PHE A 178 -2.04 11.87 28.34
N PRO A 179 -2.08 13.15 28.75
CA PRO A 179 -2.20 14.26 27.81
C PRO A 179 -1.06 14.30 26.79
N ASN A 180 0.13 13.84 27.16
CA ASN A 180 1.29 13.73 26.29
C ASN A 180 1.54 12.27 25.87
N HIS A 181 1.08 11.91 24.68
CA HIS A 181 1.15 10.54 24.17
C HIS A 181 1.51 10.47 22.70
N LEU A 182 2.09 9.35 22.30
CA LEU A 182 2.39 8.95 20.93
C LEU A 182 1.58 7.69 20.60
N VAL A 183 0.83 7.71 19.51
CA VAL A 183 0.14 6.52 19.00
C VAL A 183 0.77 6.07 17.69
N VAL A 184 1.00 4.76 17.59
CA VAL A 184 1.42 4.08 16.37
C VAL A 184 0.40 2.99 16.07
N TYR A 185 -0.31 3.13 14.97
CA TYR A 185 -1.32 2.22 14.49
C TYR A 185 -0.85 1.57 13.19
N ALA A 186 -0.63 0.26 13.23
CA ALA A 186 -0.13 -0.49 12.09
C ALA A 186 -1.08 -1.62 11.71
N GLY A 187 -1.19 -1.85 10.41
CA GLY A 187 -1.73 -3.09 9.89
C GLY A 187 -0.69 -4.19 9.86
N ARG A 188 -1.15 -5.44 9.87
CA ARG A 188 -0.33 -6.61 9.53
C ARG A 188 -1.09 -7.48 8.54
N PRO A 189 -0.42 -8.13 7.58
CA PRO A 189 -1.11 -9.04 6.68
C PRO A 189 -1.69 -10.21 7.48
N TYR A 190 -2.85 -10.69 7.02
CA TYR A 190 -3.47 -11.87 7.60
C TYR A 190 -2.84 -13.11 6.97
N THR A 191 -1.98 -13.79 7.71
CA THR A 191 -1.32 -15.01 7.24
C THR A 191 -2.26 -16.21 7.38
N HIS A 192 -2.97 -16.56 6.30
CA HIS A 192 -3.26 -17.98 6.07
C HIS A 192 -1.95 -18.61 5.60
N SER A 193 -1.52 -19.67 6.28
CA SER A 193 -0.22 -20.36 6.19
C SER A 193 0.19 -20.96 4.83
N LEU A 194 -0.38 -20.51 3.71
CA LEU A 194 -0.18 -21.12 2.37
C LEU A 194 0.74 -20.32 1.43
N TYR A 195 1.14 -19.09 1.77
CA TYR A 195 1.96 -18.24 0.87
C TYR A 195 3.47 -18.22 1.15
N SER A 196 3.96 -18.96 2.14
CA SER A 196 5.36 -18.91 2.59
C SER A 196 6.40 -19.54 1.63
N ARG A 197 6.06 -19.82 0.37
CA ARG A 197 6.95 -20.53 -0.58
C ARG A 197 7.47 -19.71 -1.77
N GLN A 198 7.23 -18.40 -1.84
CA GLN A 198 7.62 -17.60 -3.02
C GLN A 198 8.47 -16.35 -2.77
N ASP A 199 8.81 -15.98 -1.53
CA ASP A 199 9.61 -14.77 -1.32
C ASP A 199 11.12 -15.04 -1.45
N HIS A 200 11.66 -14.71 -2.62
CA HIS A 200 13.08 -14.41 -2.82
C HIS A 200 13.26 -12.88 -2.73
N PRO A 201 14.26 -12.35 -1.98
CA PRO A 201 14.36 -10.91 -1.77
C PRO A 201 15.13 -10.27 -2.93
N GLU A 202 14.42 -9.68 -3.88
CA GLU A 202 15.02 -8.74 -4.84
C GLU A 202 14.60 -7.31 -4.48
N SER A 203 15.57 -6.57 -3.93
CA SER A 203 15.45 -5.18 -3.49
C SER A 203 15.07 -4.26 -4.66
N ALA A 204 13.82 -3.78 -4.67
CA ALA A 204 13.35 -2.73 -5.58
C ALA A 204 13.57 -1.33 -4.97
N PRO A 205 13.84 -0.30 -5.80
CA PRO A 205 14.34 0.99 -5.35
C PRO A 205 13.27 1.85 -4.66
N HIS A 206 13.72 2.48 -3.60
CA HIS A 206 13.02 3.32 -2.65
C HIS A 206 12.45 4.61 -3.27
N ASN A 207 11.17 4.89 -2.98
CA ASN A 207 10.63 6.24 -2.86
C ASN A 207 9.32 6.17 -2.05
N GLY A 208 9.40 6.55 -0.77
CA GLY A 208 8.26 6.67 0.12
C GLY A 208 7.37 7.81 -0.37
N THR A 209 6.25 7.48 -1.00
CA THR A 209 5.23 8.47 -1.37
C THR A 209 4.39 8.79 -0.13
N ALA A 210 4.84 9.79 0.63
CA ALA A 210 3.95 10.55 1.51
C ALA A 210 2.75 11.05 0.68
N LEU A 211 1.54 10.98 1.23
CA LEU A 211 0.32 11.41 0.53
C LEU A 211 0.41 12.90 0.17
N PRO A 212 0.31 13.29 -1.12
CA PRO A 212 -0.02 14.66 -1.45
C PRO A 212 -1.53 14.87 -1.33
N GLU A 213 -1.85 16.00 -0.71
CA GLU A 213 -3.16 16.60 -0.48
C GLU A 213 -3.86 16.95 -1.81
N GLY A 214 -5.15 16.59 -1.94
CA GLY A 214 -6.06 17.16 -2.95
C GLY A 214 -6.21 16.43 -4.30
N GLY A 215 -7.48 16.28 -4.74
CA GLY A 215 -7.88 15.94 -6.11
C GLY A 215 -9.07 14.96 -6.23
N ILE A 216 -10.18 15.40 -6.83
CA ILE A 216 -11.43 14.61 -7.07
C ILE A 216 -11.17 13.36 -7.94
N LEU A 217 -10.09 13.36 -8.71
CA LEU A 217 -9.67 12.23 -9.56
C LEU A 217 -8.97 11.09 -8.79
N LYS A 218 -8.70 11.23 -7.48
CA LYS A 218 -8.13 10.13 -6.66
C LYS A 218 -9.18 9.18 -6.07
N ARG A 219 -10.46 9.59 -6.02
CA ARG A 219 -11.55 8.73 -5.50
C ARG A 219 -12.02 7.68 -6.51
N TYR A 220 -11.79 7.92 -7.79
CA TYR A 220 -12.03 6.95 -8.85
C TYR A 220 -10.68 6.59 -9.46
N GLN A 221 -10.18 5.41 -9.09
CA GLN A 221 -8.96 4.79 -9.61
C GLN A 221 -9.12 4.37 -11.09
N LEU A 222 -9.83 5.16 -11.90
CA LEU A 222 -10.16 4.83 -13.29
C LEU A 222 -8.94 4.93 -14.21
N LEU A 223 -7.91 5.68 -13.81
CA LEU A 223 -6.60 5.71 -14.46
C LEU A 223 -5.52 5.28 -13.47
N THR A 224 -5.48 3.99 -13.15
CA THR A 224 -4.28 3.41 -12.54
C THR A 224 -3.11 3.55 -13.52
N PRO A 225 -1.88 3.77 -13.04
CA PRO A 225 -0.69 3.79 -13.89
C PRO A 225 -0.58 2.56 -14.81
N GLY A 226 -1.03 1.39 -14.33
CA GLY A 226 -1.12 0.17 -15.13
C GLY A 226 -2.12 0.26 -16.28
N LEU A 227 -3.29 0.89 -16.09
CA LEU A 227 -4.26 1.11 -17.16
C LEU A 227 -3.71 2.06 -18.22
N ILE A 228 -3.11 3.19 -17.81
CA ILE A 228 -2.46 4.13 -18.74
C ILE A 228 -1.39 3.41 -19.56
N LEU A 229 -0.53 2.64 -18.91
CA LEU A 229 0.53 1.89 -19.59
C LEU A 229 -0.05 0.85 -20.56
N SER A 230 -1.10 0.12 -20.15
CA SER A 230 -1.76 -0.86 -21.01
C SER A 230 -2.38 -0.21 -22.24
N LEU A 231 -2.97 0.98 -22.08
CA LEU A 231 -3.59 1.74 -23.16
C LEU A 231 -2.52 2.28 -24.12
N LEU A 232 -1.38 2.76 -23.60
CA LEU A 232 -0.23 3.18 -24.40
C LEU A 232 0.33 2.02 -25.23
N VAL A 233 0.55 0.86 -24.61
CA VAL A 233 1.06 -0.33 -25.31
C VAL A 233 0.05 -0.81 -26.36
N ALA A 234 -1.24 -0.84 -26.04
CA ALA A 234 -2.27 -1.24 -27.00
C ALA A 234 -2.31 -0.31 -28.23
N PHE A 235 -2.38 1.01 -28.03
CA PHE A 235 -2.52 1.97 -29.14
C PHE A 235 -1.23 2.20 -29.92
N PHE A 236 -0.06 2.21 -29.27
CA PHE A 236 1.19 2.58 -29.94
C PHE A 236 2.08 1.39 -30.31
N VAL A 237 1.78 0.18 -29.81
CA VAL A 237 2.52 -1.04 -30.19
C VAL A 237 1.60 -2.02 -30.90
N LEU A 238 0.49 -2.42 -30.27
CA LEU A 238 -0.36 -3.49 -30.82
C LEU A 238 -1.10 -3.05 -32.10
N VAL A 239 -1.77 -1.90 -32.07
CA VAL A 239 -2.52 -1.35 -33.22
C VAL A 239 -1.65 -1.14 -34.47
N PRO A 240 -0.45 -0.52 -34.42
CA PRO A 240 0.36 -0.34 -35.62
C PRO A 240 0.93 -1.67 -36.17
N ILE A 241 1.22 -2.65 -35.32
CA ILE A 241 1.62 -4.00 -35.76
C ILE A 241 0.48 -4.66 -36.53
N ILE A 242 -0.75 -4.59 -36.00
CA ILE A 242 -1.93 -5.16 -36.64
C ILE A 242 -2.22 -4.45 -37.97
N LEU A 243 -2.23 -3.11 -37.99
CA LEU A 243 -2.44 -2.34 -39.21
C LEU A 243 -1.35 -2.60 -40.25
N GLY A 244 -0.09 -2.71 -39.83
CA GLY A 244 1.02 -3.10 -40.70
C GLY A 244 0.83 -4.51 -41.28
N GLY A 245 0.39 -5.47 -40.47
CA GLY A 245 0.07 -6.83 -40.90
C GLY A 245 -1.07 -6.88 -41.92
N ILE A 246 -2.15 -6.12 -41.69
CA ILE A 246 -3.28 -6.00 -42.62
C ILE A 246 -2.81 -5.41 -43.96
N ASN A 247 -2.00 -4.36 -43.93
CA ASN A 247 -1.45 -3.74 -45.15
C ASN A 247 -0.53 -4.71 -45.93
N ALA A 248 0.24 -5.54 -45.22
CA ALA A 248 1.08 -6.56 -45.84
C ALA A 248 0.26 -7.68 -46.50
N LEU A 249 -0.79 -8.17 -45.83
CA LEU A 249 -1.73 -9.15 -46.36
C LEU A 249 -2.49 -8.62 -47.58
N ALA A 250 -2.93 -7.36 -47.54
CA ALA A 250 -3.60 -6.71 -48.66
C ALA A 250 -2.68 -6.47 -49.87
N SER A 251 -1.35 -6.49 -49.68
CA SER A 251 -0.37 -6.30 -50.75
C SER A 251 -0.12 -7.57 -51.58
N ILE A 252 -0.59 -8.73 -51.13
CA ILE A 252 -0.44 -9.99 -51.87
C ILE A 252 -1.33 -9.96 -53.11
N LYS A 253 -0.77 -9.50 -54.22
CA LYS A 253 -1.39 -9.62 -55.53
C LYS A 253 -1.15 -11.04 -56.03
N ASN A 254 -2.23 -11.78 -56.30
CA ASN A 254 -2.13 -13.10 -56.94
C ASN A 254 -1.63 -12.90 -58.38
N PRO A 255 -0.46 -13.44 -58.77
CA PRO A 255 -0.01 -13.36 -60.15
C PRO A 255 -0.85 -14.33 -60.99
N ILE A 256 -1.93 -13.82 -61.58
CA ILE A 256 -2.63 -14.50 -62.66
C ILE A 256 -1.65 -14.54 -63.85
N ARG A 257 -0.86 -15.63 -63.95
CA ARG A 257 -0.29 -16.06 -65.23
C ARG A 257 -1.41 -16.74 -66.00
N VAL A 258 -2.11 -15.98 -66.85
CA VAL A 258 -2.74 -16.59 -68.01
C VAL A 258 -1.66 -16.69 -69.07
N ASP A 259 -1.05 -17.87 -69.15
CA ASP A 259 -0.21 -18.28 -70.26
C ASP A 259 -1.05 -18.24 -71.54
N ASN A 260 -0.92 -17.18 -72.32
CA ASN A 260 -1.25 -17.19 -73.75
C ASN A 260 -0.03 -16.68 -74.53
N ALA A 261 1.10 -17.34 -74.33
CA ALA A 261 2.25 -17.24 -75.20
C ALA A 261 2.07 -18.19 -76.41
N LYS A 262 1.59 -17.61 -77.52
CA LYS A 262 1.76 -18.03 -78.93
C LYS A 262 1.37 -19.46 -79.34
N PHE A 263 0.34 -19.59 -80.17
CA PHE A 263 0.37 -20.48 -81.33
C PHE A 263 -0.11 -19.76 -82.59
N ASN A 264 0.85 -19.46 -83.47
CA ASN A 264 0.63 -19.15 -84.87
C ASN A 264 0.04 -20.40 -85.56
N ALA A 265 -1.17 -20.33 -86.08
CA ALA A 265 -1.62 -21.21 -87.16
C ALA A 265 -2.87 -20.60 -87.81
N ALA A 266 -2.93 -20.66 -89.13
CA ALA A 266 -4.12 -20.38 -89.95
C ALA A 266 -4.41 -18.91 -90.31
N GLU A 267 -3.44 -18.19 -90.89
CA GLU A 267 -3.81 -17.19 -91.92
C GLU A 267 -2.74 -17.02 -93.01
N LYS A 268 -2.62 -18.06 -93.86
CA LYS A 268 -2.02 -17.91 -95.19
C LYS A 268 -2.80 -18.76 -96.19
N LYS A 269 -4.00 -18.27 -96.56
CA LYS A 269 -4.72 -18.72 -97.76
C LYS A 269 -3.95 -18.21 -98.98
N ASN A 270 -3.32 -19.14 -99.69
CA ASN A 270 -2.98 -19.04 -101.12
C ASN A 270 -2.75 -20.47 -101.63
N GLN A 271 -3.85 -21.16 -101.92
CA GLN A 271 -4.03 -22.12 -103.01
C GLN A 271 -5.50 -22.47 -103.12
#